data_AF-D6AAT8-F1
#
_entry.id   AF-D6AAT8-F1
#
_cell.length_a   1.000
_cell.length_b   1.000
_cell.length_c   1.000
_cell.angle_alpha   90.00
_cell.angle_beta   90.00
_cell.angle_gamma   90.00
#
_symmetry.space_group_name_H-M   'P 1'
#
loop_
_entity.id
_entity.type
_entity.pdbx_description
1 polymer ?
#
loop_
_entity_poly.entity_id
_entity_poly.type
_entity_poly.pdbx_seq_one_letter_code
_entity_poly.pdbx_strand_id
1 'polypeptide(L)' 'MDTASKPEWLTVREVAEHFRVSTRTVTRWALSGQMRMRRVGPTGRLIRIHSSELNSEHDLPASA' A
#
# COMPACT_ATOMS: atom_id res chain seq x y z
N MET A 1 17.29 21.10 -0.89
CA MET A 1 16.93 19.76 -1.35
C MET A 1 15.99 19.19 -0.33
N ASP A 2 14.69 19.40 -0.55
CA ASP A 2 13.62 18.99 0.34
C ASP A 2 13.50 17.47 0.25
N THR A 3 14.19 16.77 1.15
CA THR A 3 13.91 15.37 1.45
C THR A 3 12.55 15.33 2.16
N ALA A 4 11.47 15.52 1.39
CA ALA A 4 10.12 15.32 1.87
C ALA A 4 10.04 13.87 2.32
N SER A 5 10.15 13.67 3.64
CA SER A 5 10.07 12.37 4.28
C SER A 5 8.78 11.73 3.81
N LYS A 6 8.87 10.73 2.90
CA LYS A 6 7.69 10.06 2.37
C LYS A 6 6.87 9.59 3.57
N PRO A 7 5.55 9.86 3.62
CA PRO A 7 4.74 9.40 4.73
C PRO A 7 4.92 7.88 4.89
N GLU A 8 5.27 7.44 6.10
CA GLU A 8 5.55 6.03 6.41
C GLU A 8 4.37 5.11 6.08
N TRP A 9 3.15 5.65 6.15
CA TRP A 9 1.90 4.94 5.95
C TRP A 9 1.08 5.60 4.83
N LEU A 10 0.98 4.90 3.71
CA LEU A 10 0.31 5.32 2.49
C LEU A 10 -1.15 4.87 2.47
N THR A 11 -1.98 5.62 1.77
CA THR A 11 -3.34 5.23 1.41
C THR A 11 -3.32 4.18 0.28
N VAL A 12 -4.38 3.39 0.21
CA VAL A 12 -4.61 2.46 -0.91
C VAL A 12 -4.54 3.17 -2.28
N ARG A 13 -5.00 4.44 -2.34
CA ARG A 13 -4.98 5.23 -3.58
C ARG A 13 -3.56 5.58 -4.01
N GLU A 14 -2.71 6.06 -3.10
CA GLU A 14 -1.32 6.40 -3.42
C GLU A 14 -0.54 5.17 -3.91
N VAL A 15 -0.76 4.02 -3.29
CA VAL A 15 -0.16 2.75 -3.74
C VAL A 15 -0.70 2.33 -5.11
N ALA A 16 -2.00 2.49 -5.35
CA ALA A 16 -2.62 2.19 -6.64
C ALA A 16 -2.09 3.08 -7.76
N GLU A 17 -1.90 4.37 -7.49
CA GLU A 17 -1.30 5.33 -8.43
C GLU A 17 0.16 4.97 -8.74
N HIS A 18 0.93 4.57 -7.73
CA HIS A 18 2.32 4.14 -7.91
C HIS A 18 2.46 2.92 -8.81
N PHE A 19 1.66 1.87 -8.55
CA PHE A 19 1.68 0.62 -9.34
C PHE A 19 0.82 0.67 -10.60
N ARG A 20 0.08 1.76 -10.85
CA ARG A 20 -0.87 1.93 -11.95
C ARG A 20 -1.93 0.82 -12.03
N VAL A 21 -2.44 0.41 -10.88
CA VAL A 21 -3.50 -0.61 -10.74
C VAL A 21 -4.75 -0.02 -10.09
N SER A 22 -5.83 -0.80 -10.04
CA SER A 22 -7.03 -0.38 -9.32
C SER A 22 -6.82 -0.41 -7.79
N THR A 23 -7.53 0.46 -7.06
CA THR A 23 -7.58 0.42 -5.59
C THR A 23 -8.12 -0.91 -5.06
N ARG A 24 -8.97 -1.60 -5.83
CA ARG A 24 -9.48 -2.94 -5.51
C ARG A 24 -8.37 -4.00 -5.54
N THR A 25 -7.46 -3.90 -6.50
CA THR A 25 -6.27 -4.77 -6.59
C THR A 25 -5.38 -4.59 -5.36
N VAL A 26 -5.06 -3.34 -5.02
CA VAL A 26 -4.23 -3.03 -3.84
C VAL A 26 -4.92 -3.46 -2.54
N THR A 27 -6.23 -3.26 -2.42
CA THR A 27 -7.00 -3.73 -1.25
C THR A 27 -6.95 -5.25 -1.14
N ARG A 28 -7.04 -5.98 -2.26
CA ARG A 28 -6.90 -7.43 -2.28
C ARG A 28 -5.52 -7.85 -1.76
N TRP A 29 -4.45 -7.25 -2.26
CA TRP A 29 -3.07 -7.53 -1.81
C TRP A 29 -2.86 -7.25 -0.32
N ALA A 30 -3.39 -6.14 0.18
CA ALA A 30 -3.32 -5.82 1.61
C ALA A 30 -4.09 -6.84 2.46
N LEU A 31 -5.29 -7.25 2.04
CA LEU A 31 -6.12 -8.19 2.79
C LEU A 31 -5.67 -9.65 2.68
N SER A 32 -4.96 -10.02 1.61
CA SER A 32 -4.34 -11.35 1.45
C SER A 32 -3.01 -11.48 2.21
N GLY A 33 -2.53 -10.40 2.85
CA GLY A 33 -1.25 -10.41 3.58
C GLY A 33 -0.02 -10.27 2.68
N GLN A 34 -0.21 -9.91 1.41
CA GLN A 34 0.88 -9.72 0.44
C GLN A 34 1.58 -8.37 0.58
N MET A 35 1.01 -7.46 1.38
CA MET A 35 1.59 -6.16 1.67
C MET A 35 1.56 -5.89 3.17
N ARG A 36 2.60 -5.24 3.68
CA ARG A 36 2.60 -4.74 5.05
C ARG A 36 1.56 -3.64 5.22
N MET A 37 0.48 -3.96 5.91
CA MET A 37 -0.64 -3.04 6.13
C MET A 37 -1.05 -2.94 7.60
N ARG A 38 -1.72 -1.84 7.92
CA ARG A 38 -2.43 -1.66 9.19
C ARG A 38 -3.80 -1.07 8.97
N ARG A 39 -4.71 -1.39 9.89
CA ARG A 39 -6.03 -0.74 9.98
C ARG A 39 -5.92 0.49 10.88
N VAL A 40 -6.55 1.58 10.50
CA VAL A 40 -6.57 2.85 11.26
C VAL A 40 -7.99 3.35 11.48
N GLY A 41 -8.14 4.16 12.53
CA GLY A 41 -9.41 4.76 12.94
C GLY A 41 -10.24 3.88 13.89
N PRO A 42 -11.28 4.47 14.52
CA PRO A 42 -12.06 3.82 15.59
C PRO A 42 -12.82 2.58 15.12
N THR A 43 -13.12 2.48 13.82
CA THR A 43 -13.82 1.33 13.22
C THR A 43 -12.86 0.33 12.55
N GLY A 44 -11.56 0.63 12.46
CA GLY A 44 -10.58 -0.22 11.77
C GLY A 44 -10.87 -0.46 10.28
N ARG A 45 -11.68 0.38 9.64
CA ARG A 45 -12.08 0.23 8.23
C ARG A 45 -11.05 0.80 7.26
N LEU A 46 -10.24 1.76 7.69
CA LEU A 46 -9.25 2.40 6.82
C LEU A 46 -7.98 1.58 6.78
N ILE A 47 -7.55 1.20 5.58
CA ILE A 47 -6.29 0.50 5.35
C ILE A 47 -5.20 1.54 5.08
N ARG A 48 -4.02 1.33 5.69
CA ARG A 48 -2.78 2.02 5.38
C ARG A 48 -1.68 1.01 5.08
N ILE A 49 -0.89 1.28 4.06
CA ILE A 49 0.15 0.39 3.54
C ILE A 49 1.50 1.03 3.83
N HIS A 50 2.46 0.25 4.31
CA HIS A 50 3.78 0.78 4.64
C HIS A 50 4.52 1.22 3.38
N SER A 51 5.27 2.33 3.44
CA SER A 51 5.93 2.90 2.26
C SER A 51 7.06 2.03 1.69
N SER A 52 7.61 1.08 2.48
CA SER A 52 8.58 0.09 2.01
C SER A 52 8.08 -0.77 0.85
N GLU A 53 6.76 -0.97 0.78
CA GLU A 53 6.14 -1.78 -0.27
C GLU A 53 6.32 -1.15 -1.66
N LEU A 54 6.56 0.16 -1.76
CA LEU A 54 6.79 0.84 -3.04
C LEU A 54 8.20 0.63 -3.61
N ASN A 55 9.18 0.31 -2.76
CA ASN A 55 10.57 0.11 -3.20
C ASN A 55 10.91 -1.38 -3.39
N SER A 56 9.94 -2.27 -3.19
CA SER A 56 10.17 -3.71 -3.34
C SER A 56 10.19 -4.05 -4.82
N GLU A 57 11.35 -3.88 -5.45
CA GLU A 57 11.62 -4.13 -6.88
C GLU A 57 11.44 -5.60 -7.32
N HIS A 58 10.95 -6.51 -6.46
CA HIS A 58 11.04 -7.94 -6.77
C HIS A 58 9.88 -8.86 -6.40
N ASP A 59 8.87 -8.43 -5.64
CA ASP A 59 7.77 -9.34 -5.27
C ASP A 59 6.44 -8.57 -5.20
N LEU A 60 5.98 -8.09 -6.36
CA LEU A 60 4.54 -8.00 -6.51
C LEU A 60 4.03 -9.44 -6.61
N PRO A 61 3.09 -9.86 -5.75
CA PRO A 61 2.56 -11.20 -5.82
C PRO A 61 2.04 -11.45 -7.24
N ALA A 62 2.62 -12.47 -7.87
CA ALA A 62 2.34 -12.88 -9.23
C ALA A 62 0.84 -12.81 -9.55
N SER A 63 0.57 -12.23 -10.72
CA SER A 63 -0.68 -12.25 -11.49
C SER A 63 -1.69 -13.28 -10.99
N ALA A 64 -2.79 -12.80 -10.42
CA ALA A 64 -4.01 -13.57 -10.18
C ALA A 64 -5.14 -13.05 -11.07
#